data_AF-A0A519QJB4-F1
#
_entry.id   AF-A0A519QJB4-F1
#
_cell.length_a   1.000
_cell.length_b   1.000
_cell.length_c   1.000
_cell.angle_alpha   90.00
_cell.angle_beta   90.00
_cell.angle_gamma   90.00
#
_symmetry.space_group_name_H-M   'P 1'
#
loop_
_entity.id
_entity.type
_entity.pdbx_description
1 polymer ?
#
loop_
_entity_poly.entity_id
_entity_poly.type
_entity_poly.pdbx_seq_one_letter_code
_entity_poly.pdbx_strand_id
1 'polypeptide(L)'
;FFVITYAQTDNRISIGTIDTVQSTILNEKRKVLVYVPKSSSNNAFATQTYPVVYLLDGDAHFTSVVGMIQHLSQVNGNSFCPEMIVVGISNTARTRDLTPTKRAMILS
;
A
#
# COMPACT_ATOMS: atom_id res chain seq x y z
N PHE A 1 5.04 -1.65 44.17
CA PHE A 1 4.28 -1.77 42.92
C PHE A 1 5.24 -1.56 41.76
N PHE A 2 5.58 -2.62 41.02
CA PHE A 2 6.47 -2.53 39.85
C PHE A 2 5.61 -2.49 38.59
N VAL A 3 5.67 -1.41 37.82
CA VAL A 3 5.05 -1.34 36.49
C VAL A 3 6.10 -1.82 35.50
N ILE A 4 5.85 -2.95 34.85
CA ILE A 4 6.66 -3.43 33.74
C ILE A 4 6.04 -2.85 32.47
N THR A 5 6.70 -1.89 31.83
CA THR A 5 6.34 -1.43 30.49
C THR A 5 7.09 -2.27 29.47
N TYR A 6 6.38 -2.82 28.49
CA TYR A 6 7.02 -3.42 27.32
C TYR A 6 7.35 -2.30 26.33
N ALA A 7 8.64 -2.03 26.14
CA ALA A 7 9.11 -1.25 25.01
C ALA A 7 9.69 -2.22 23.97
N GLN A 8 9.00 -2.41 22.86
CA GLN A 8 9.61 -2.99 21.66
C GLN A 8 10.04 -1.81 20.79
N THR A 9 11.32 -1.46 20.82
CA THR A 9 11.89 -0.51 19.86
C THR A 9 12.20 -1.28 18.59
N ASP A 10 11.24 -1.35 17.68
CA ASP A 10 11.44 -1.95 16.36
C ASP A 10 12.44 -1.09 15.56
N ASN A 11 13.72 -1.49 15.55
CA ASN A 11 14.82 -0.78 14.89
C ASN A 11 14.96 -1.17 13.40
N ARG A 12 13.83 -1.39 12.72
CA ARG A 12 13.79 -1.73 11.28
C ARG A 12 13.22 -0.58 10.48
N ILE A 13 13.74 -0.40 9.27
CA ILE A 13 13.10 0.48 8.28
C ILE A 13 11.89 -0.27 7.71
N SER A 14 10.69 0.16 8.08
CA SER A 14 9.43 -0.35 7.51
C SER A 14 8.78 0.70 6.62
N ILE A 15 8.35 0.27 5.44
CA ILE A 15 7.70 1.11 4.43
C ILE A 15 6.18 0.92 4.44
N GLY A 16 5.67 -0.17 5.01
CA GLY A 16 4.25 -0.48 5.05
C GLY A 16 3.98 -1.86 5.66
N THR A 17 2.72 -2.28 5.58
CA THR A 17 2.22 -3.57 6.06
C THR A 17 1.72 -4.42 4.91
N ILE A 18 1.83 -5.74 5.02
CA ILE A 18 1.20 -6.68 4.09
C ILE A 18 -0.06 -7.23 4.76
N ASP A 19 -1.16 -7.23 4.02
CA ASP A 19 -2.43 -7.83 4.43
C ASP A 19 -2.95 -8.77 3.33
N THR A 20 -3.99 -9.54 3.65
CA THR A 20 -4.62 -10.51 2.75
C THR A 20 -6.12 -10.37 2.76
N VAL A 21 -6.70 -10.22 1.56
CA VAL A 21 -8.15 -10.13 1.37
C VAL A 21 -8.64 -11.40 0.66
N GLN A 22 -9.70 -12.02 1.16
CA GLN A 22 -10.41 -13.07 0.43
C GLN A 22 -11.31 -12.43 -0.64
N SER A 23 -10.97 -12.60 -1.92
CA SER A 23 -11.81 -12.14 -3.02
C SER A 23 -12.89 -13.17 -3.32
N THR A 24 -14.15 -12.77 -3.21
CA THR A 24 -15.30 -13.60 -3.62
C THR A 24 -15.45 -13.65 -5.13
N ILE A 25 -15.08 -12.57 -5.83
CA ILE A 25 -15.16 -12.46 -7.29
C ILE A 25 -14.14 -13.37 -7.97
N LEU A 26 -12.90 -13.37 -7.48
CA LEU A 26 -11.81 -14.20 -8.02
C LEU A 26 -11.71 -15.57 -7.35
N ASN A 27 -12.49 -15.81 -6.28
CA ASN A 27 -12.46 -17.00 -5.45
C ASN A 27 -11.05 -17.37 -4.94
N GLU A 28 -10.26 -16.37 -4.56
CA GLU A 28 -8.86 -16.56 -4.13
C GLU A 28 -8.45 -15.51 -3.09
N LYS A 29 -7.38 -15.81 -2.33
CA LYS A 29 -6.74 -14.85 -1.43
C LYS A 29 -5.83 -13.92 -2.24
N ARG A 30 -5.99 -12.62 -2.03
CA ARG A 30 -5.20 -11.56 -2.68
C ARG A 30 -4.33 -10.87 -1.63
N LYS A 31 -3.04 -10.83 -1.87
CA LYS A 31 -2.11 -10.03 -1.07
C LYS A 31 -2.27 -8.56 -1.43
N VAL A 32 -2.30 -7.70 -0.41
CA VAL A 32 -2.24 -6.25 -0.58
C VAL A 32 -1.12 -5.67 0.27
N LEU A 33 -0.40 -4.70 -0.28
CA LEU A 33 0.61 -3.93 0.43
C LEU A 33 -0.01 -2.58 0.79
N VAL A 34 0.08 -2.17 2.05
CA VAL A 34 -0.58 -0.95 2.55
C VAL A 34 0.45 -0.04 3.19
N TYR A 35 0.51 1.20 2.72
CA TYR A 35 1.22 2.28 3.37
C TYR A 35 0.23 3.30 3.89
N VAL A 36 0.44 3.74 5.13
CA VAL A 36 -0.35 4.79 5.77
C VAL A 36 0.60 5.93 6.16
N PRO A 37 0.26 7.20 5.86
CA PRO A 37 1.06 8.36 6.25
C PRO A 37 1.29 8.44 7.76
N LYS A 38 2.50 8.86 8.18
CA LYS A 38 2.87 8.94 9.61
C LYS A 38 1.97 9.88 10.41
N SER A 39 1.47 10.95 9.78
CA SER A 39 0.52 11.89 10.39
C SER A 39 -0.75 11.22 10.90
N SER A 40 -1.16 10.08 10.32
CA SER A 40 -2.35 9.35 10.75
C SER A 40 -2.26 8.82 12.19
N SER A 41 -1.03 8.61 12.69
CA SER A 41 -0.80 8.11 14.05
C SER A 41 -0.89 9.19 15.13
N ASN A 42 -0.99 10.46 14.72
CA ASN A 42 -1.06 11.57 15.64
C ASN A 42 -2.53 11.91 15.93
N ASN A 43 -2.92 11.77 17.19
CA ASN A 43 -4.29 12.00 17.67
C ASN A 43 -4.85 13.40 17.35
N ALA A 44 -3.98 14.40 17.12
CA ALA A 44 -4.41 15.73 16.67
C ALA A 44 -5.04 15.72 15.26
N PHE A 45 -4.77 14.68 14.46
CA PHE A 45 -5.26 14.50 13.09
C PHE A 45 -6.26 13.35 12.96
N ALA A 46 -6.91 12.95 14.06
CA ALA A 46 -7.84 11.80 14.08
C ALA A 46 -9.03 11.94 13.11
N THR A 47 -9.36 13.15 12.67
CA THR A 47 -10.44 13.45 11.71
C THR A 47 -9.94 13.70 10.28
N GLN A 48 -8.64 13.55 10.02
CA GLN A 48 -8.06 13.82 8.71
C GLN A 48 -8.39 12.71 7.71
N THR A 49 -8.93 13.10 6.56
CA THR A 49 -9.18 12.19 5.43
C THR A 49 -7.97 12.18 4.50
N TYR A 50 -7.53 10.99 4.11
CA TYR A 50 -6.42 10.79 3.18
C TYR A 50 -6.93 10.24 1.85
N PRO A 51 -6.53 10.81 0.70
CA PRO A 51 -6.76 10.16 -0.58
C PRO A 51 -6.06 8.80 -0.64
N VAL A 52 -6.61 7.88 -1.44
CA VAL A 52 -6.10 6.51 -1.56
C VAL A 52 -5.64 6.25 -2.98
N VAL A 53 -4.38 5.84 -3.13
CA VAL A 53 -3.80 5.40 -4.40
C VAL A 53 -3.84 3.88 -4.47
N TYR A 54 -4.68 3.34 -5.36
CA TYR A 54 -4.67 1.91 -5.69
C TYR A 54 -3.64 1.65 -6.80
N LEU A 55 -2.58 0.94 -6.47
CA LEU A 55 -1.45 0.68 -7.37
C LEU A 55 -1.49 -0.76 -7.89
N LEU A 56 -1.73 -0.92 -9.18
CA LEU A 56 -1.60 -2.21 -9.87
C LEU A 56 -0.12 -2.60 -9.98
N ASP A 57 0.16 -3.92 -10.11
CA ASP A 57 1.53 -4.45 -10.07
C ASP A 57 2.30 -4.03 -8.79
N GLY A 58 1.60 -4.07 -7.65
CA GLY A 58 2.12 -3.59 -6.36
C GLY A 58 3.45 -4.23 -5.96
N ASP A 59 3.67 -5.50 -6.28
CA ASP A 59 4.90 -6.23 -5.96
C ASP A 59 6.17 -5.57 -6.54
N ALA A 60 6.04 -4.96 -7.72
CA ALA A 60 7.16 -4.35 -8.44
C ALA A 60 7.32 -2.86 -8.14
N HIS A 61 6.23 -2.15 -7.82
CA HIS A 61 6.20 -0.68 -7.82
C HIS A 61 5.92 -0.04 -6.46
N PHE A 62 5.47 -0.81 -5.46
CA PHE A 62 5.00 -0.26 -4.18
C PHE A 62 6.04 0.62 -3.48
N THR A 63 7.27 0.12 -3.30
CA THR A 63 8.34 0.85 -2.61
C THR A 63 8.67 2.18 -3.27
N SER A 64 8.79 2.19 -4.60
CA SER A 64 9.12 3.40 -5.37
C SER A 64 8.00 4.44 -5.27
N VAL A 65 6.74 4.01 -5.42
CA VAL A 65 5.58 4.92 -5.36
C VAL A 65 5.40 5.52 -3.96
N VAL A 66 5.56 4.72 -2.90
CA VAL A 66 5.52 5.23 -1.52
C VAL A 66 6.60 6.28 -1.29
N GLY A 67 7.85 6.01 -1.71
CA GLY A 67 8.95 6.96 -1.58
C GLY A 67 8.70 8.28 -2.29
N MET A 68 8.15 8.24 -3.52
CA MET A 68 7.76 9.46 -4.25
C MET A 68 6.67 10.24 -3.54
N ILE A 69 5.61 9.57 -3.08
CA ILE A 69 4.49 10.23 -2.37
C ILE A 69 4.99 10.88 -1.08
N GLN A 70 5.84 10.21 -0.31
CA GLN A 70 6.46 10.79 0.89
C GLN A 70 7.28 12.04 0.58
N HIS A 71 8.09 11.99 -0.48
CA HIS A 71 8.93 13.11 -0.87
C HIS A 71 8.12 14.33 -1.35
N LEU A 72 7.05 14.08 -2.12
CA LEU A 72 6.24 15.13 -2.72
C LEU A 72 5.19 15.73 -1.78
N SER A 73 4.82 15.02 -0.70
CA SER A 73 3.80 15.46 0.25
C SER A 73 4.34 16.11 1.53
N GLN A 74 5.59 15.84 1.92
CA GLN A 74 6.11 16.25 3.25
C GLN A 74 7.51 16.81 3.21
N VAL A 75 8.40 16.22 2.41
CA VAL A 75 9.82 16.57 2.47
C VAL A 75 10.01 18.03 2.05
N ASN A 76 10.73 18.78 2.88
CA ASN A 76 11.05 20.20 2.68
C ASN A 76 9.83 21.14 2.55
N GLY A 77 8.67 20.77 3.13
CA GLY A 77 7.45 21.59 3.04
C GLY A 77 6.79 21.57 1.67
N ASN A 78 7.12 20.58 0.84
CA ASN A 78 6.45 20.35 -0.43
C ASN A 78 4.94 20.14 -0.22
N SER A 79 4.13 20.70 -1.14
CA SER A 79 2.67 20.54 -1.16
C SER A 79 2.16 20.18 -2.55
N PHE A 80 3.00 19.50 -3.36
CA PHE A 80 2.64 19.10 -4.71
C PHE A 80 1.49 18.10 -4.72
N CYS A 81 1.43 17.25 -3.70
CA CYS A 81 0.29 16.39 -3.44
C CYS A 81 0.04 16.31 -1.92
N PRO A 82 -1.20 16.01 -1.48
CA PRO A 82 -1.47 15.70 -0.09
C PRO A 82 -0.79 14.39 0.33
N GLU A 83 -0.72 14.14 1.63
CA GLU A 83 -0.40 12.81 2.13
C GLU A 83 -1.46 11.80 1.70
N MET A 84 -1.05 10.61 1.26
CA MET A 84 -1.95 9.60 0.70
C MET A 84 -1.67 8.21 1.28
N ILE A 85 -2.74 7.43 1.42
CA ILE A 85 -2.65 5.99 1.67
C ILE A 85 -2.34 5.32 0.33
N VAL A 86 -1.40 4.38 0.31
CA VAL A 86 -1.08 3.60 -0.90
C VAL A 86 -1.45 2.15 -0.67
N VAL A 87 -2.28 1.60 -1.55
CA VAL A 87 -2.70 0.20 -1.55
C VAL A 87 -2.15 -0.45 -2.82
N GLY A 88 -1.05 -1.18 -2.69
CA GLY A 88 -0.47 -2.01 -3.74
C GLY A 88 -1.25 -3.32 -3.88
N ILE A 89 -1.75 -3.59 -5.09
CA ILE A 89 -2.46 -4.82 -5.44
C ILE A 89 -1.50 -5.71 -6.21
N SER A 90 -1.00 -6.74 -5.54
CA SER A 90 -0.14 -7.78 -6.11
C SER A 90 -0.90 -8.62 -7.12
N ASN A 91 -0.32 -9.03 -8.25
CA ASN A 91 -1.02 -9.92 -9.20
C ASN A 91 -0.72 -11.39 -8.89
N THR A 92 -1.75 -12.25 -8.95
CA THR A 92 -1.60 -13.71 -8.81
C THR A 92 -1.43 -14.35 -10.18
N ALA A 93 -2.14 -13.84 -11.19
CA ALA A 93 -1.97 -14.21 -12.58
C ALA A 93 -2.03 -12.96 -13.45
N ARG A 94 -0.89 -12.26 -13.59
CA ARG A 94 -0.80 -10.95 -14.26
C ARG A 94 -1.45 -10.89 -15.65
N THR A 95 -1.31 -11.96 -16.45
CA THR A 95 -1.97 -12.04 -17.76
C THR A 95 -3.49 -12.06 -17.60
N ARG A 96 -4.05 -12.94 -16.77
CA ARG A 96 -5.50 -12.96 -16.45
C ARG A 96 -5.99 -11.62 -15.92
N ASP A 97 -5.23 -11.00 -15.03
CA ASP A 97 -5.66 -9.84 -14.25
C ASP A 97 -5.56 -8.52 -15.03
N LEU A 98 -4.60 -8.40 -15.98
CA LEU A 98 -4.32 -7.15 -16.71
C LEU A 98 -4.60 -7.23 -18.21
N THR A 99 -5.07 -8.36 -18.75
CA THR A 99 -5.53 -8.43 -20.15
C THR A 99 -7.06 -8.44 -20.22
N PRO A 100 -7.68 -7.42 -20.85
CA PRO A 100 -9.14 -7.32 -20.91
C PRO A 100 -9.79 -8.40 -21.79
N THR A 101 -9.02 -8.98 -22.72
CA THR A 101 -9.48 -10.06 -23.60
C THR A 101 -8.59 -11.29 -23.44
N LYS A 102 -9.18 -12.48 -23.60
CA LYS A 102 -8.40 -13.72 -23.66
C LYS A 102 -7.60 -13.72 -24.95
N ARG A 103 -6.31 -14.09 -24.87
CA ARG A 103 -5.51 -14.35 -26.07
C ARG A 103 -6.18 -15.50 -26.82
N ALA A 104 -6.76 -15.23 -27.99
CA ALA A 104 -7.19 -16.28 -28.89
C ALA A 104 -5.92 -17.01 -29.36
N MET A 105 -5.77 -18.27 -28.95
CA MET A 105 -4.76 -19.14 -29.52
C MET A 105 -5.26 -19.48 -30.93
N ILE A 106 -4.81 -18.72 -31.93
CA ILE A 106 -4.97 -19.12 -33.33
C ILE A 106 -4.08 -20.35 -33.48
N LEU A 107 -4.70 -21.53 -33.58
CA LEU A 107 -4.03 -22.75 -34.01
C LEU A 107 -3.45 -22.51 -35.41
N SER A 108 -2.13 -22.52 -35.50
CA SER A 108 -1.38 -22.60 -36.76
C SER A 108 -1.01 -24.04 -37.05
#